data_AF-X0WXD2-F1
#
_entry.id   AF-X0WXD2-F1
#
_cell.length_a   1.000
_cell.length_b   1.000
_cell.length_c   1.000
_cell.angle_alpha   90.00
_cell.angle_beta   90.00
_cell.angle_gamma   90.00
#
_symmetry.space_group_name_H-M   'P 1'
#
loop_
_entity.id
_entity.type
_entity.pdbx_description
1 polymer ?
#
loop_
_entity_poly.entity_id
_entity_poly.type
_entity_poly.pdbx_seq_one_letter_code
_entity_poly.pdbx_strand_id
1 'polypeptide(L)' 'MGKKKVYDGYKAYGYLDAGFDYMEFELCKDFGRVPPYFVPLSKGEEERFEEFIERNVIIDLHEHPVLWP' A
#
# COMPACT_ATOMS: atom_id res chain seq x y z
N MET A 1 5.77 12.48 -1.77
CA MET A 1 6.99 11.98 -1.06
C MET A 1 8.16 11.87 -2.04
N GLY A 2 9.41 12.14 -1.61
CA GLY A 2 10.56 12.44 -2.49
C GLY A 2 11.23 11.28 -3.27
N LYS A 3 11.88 11.64 -4.39
CA LYS A 3 12.34 10.79 -5.53
C LYS A 3 13.43 9.72 -5.27
N LYS A 4 13.97 9.58 -4.06
CA LYS A 4 15.16 8.73 -3.78
C LYS A 4 15.13 8.03 -2.42
N LYS A 5 13.96 7.63 -1.93
CA LYS A 5 13.93 6.76 -0.75
C LYS A 5 14.27 5.33 -1.17
N VAL A 6 15.37 4.80 -0.64
CA VAL A 6 15.71 3.37 -0.71
C VAL A 6 15.12 2.75 0.55
N TYR A 7 14.18 1.84 0.38
CA TYR A 7 13.62 1.04 1.47
C TYR A 7 14.66 -0.01 1.90
N ASP A 8 14.92 -0.09 3.21
CA ASP A 8 15.94 -0.97 3.80
C ASP A 8 15.37 -2.27 4.39
N GLY A 9 14.07 -2.52 4.20
CA GLY A 9 13.45 -3.77 4.65
C GLY A 9 12.88 -3.71 6.07
N TYR A 10 12.52 -2.53 6.58
CA TYR A 10 11.82 -2.40 7.87
C TYR A 10 10.68 -3.43 8.03
N LYS A 11 10.81 -4.28 9.05
CA LYS A 11 9.75 -5.21 9.45
C LYS A 11 9.14 -4.73 10.76
N ALA A 12 7.83 -4.50 10.77
CA ALA A 12 7.11 -4.17 12.00
C ALA A 12 7.34 -5.27 13.05
N TYR A 13 7.65 -4.86 14.27
CA TYR A 13 7.94 -5.77 15.40
C TYR A 13 9.13 -6.73 15.19
N GLY A 14 10.07 -6.42 14.29
CA GLY A 14 11.24 -7.27 14.03
C GLY A 14 12.21 -7.48 15.20
N TYR A 15 11.92 -6.90 16.38
CA TYR A 15 12.66 -7.10 17.62
C TYR A 15 12.09 -8.23 18.51
N LEU A 16 10.96 -8.83 18.13
CA LEU A 16 10.33 -9.96 18.84
C LEU A 16 10.79 -11.30 18.24
N ASP A 17 10.96 -12.30 19.09
CA ASP A 17 11.35 -13.65 18.73
C ASP A 17 10.11 -14.56 18.54
N ALA A 18 9.91 -15.06 17.33
CA ALA A 18 8.82 -15.97 17.01
C ALA A 18 8.93 -17.30 17.79
N GLY A 19 7.80 -17.80 18.29
CA GLY A 19 7.73 -18.99 19.13
C GLY A 19 8.13 -18.77 20.59
N PHE A 20 8.72 -17.62 20.92
CA PHE A 20 8.99 -17.19 22.30
C PHE A 20 8.05 -16.05 22.73
N ASP A 21 8.13 -14.91 22.05
CA ASP A 21 7.32 -13.73 22.36
C ASP A 21 5.90 -13.82 21.80
N TYR A 22 5.72 -14.53 20.68
CA TYR A 22 4.41 -14.70 20.05
C TYR A 22 4.31 -16.01 19.24
N MET A 23 3.08 -16.49 19.06
CA MET A 23 2.78 -17.63 18.17
C MET A 23 2.85 -17.17 16.71
N GLU A 24 3.60 -17.90 15.89
CA GLU A 24 3.73 -17.59 14.47
C GLU A 24 2.49 -18.05 13.68
N PHE A 25 2.08 -17.23 12.72
CA PHE A 25 1.02 -17.53 11.76
C PHE A 25 1.54 -17.26 10.35
N GLU A 26 1.12 -18.09 9.40
CA GLU A 26 1.33 -17.78 7.98
C GLU A 26 0.42 -16.61 7.60
N LEU A 27 1.01 -15.49 7.19
CA LEU A 27 0.27 -14.29 6.82
C LEU A 27 0.08 -14.21 5.30
N CYS A 28 -0.98 -13.54 4.88
CA CYS A 28 -1.18 -13.23 3.47
C CYS A 28 -0.05 -12.35 2.89
N LYS A 29 0.12 -12.38 1.56
CA LYS A 29 1.15 -11.59 0.87
C LYS A 29 1.02 -10.10 1.17
N ASP A 30 2.13 -9.47 1.56
CA ASP A 30 2.23 -8.04 1.86
C ASP A 30 1.74 -7.15 0.71
N PHE A 31 2.14 -7.49 -0.52
CA PHE A 31 1.78 -6.76 -1.73
C PHE A 31 1.26 -7.71 -2.81
N GLY A 32 0.37 -7.19 -3.67
CA GLY A 32 -0.18 -7.96 -4.79
C GLY A 32 -1.12 -9.11 -4.37
N ARG A 33 -1.61 -9.12 -3.13
CA ARG A 33 -2.60 -10.10 -2.65
C ARG A 33 -3.91 -10.02 -3.43
N VAL A 34 -4.37 -8.80 -3.72
CA VAL A 34 -5.61 -8.54 -4.45
C VAL A 34 -5.22 -7.98 -5.82
N PRO A 35 -5.63 -8.61 -6.94
CA PRO A 35 -5.44 -8.05 -8.26
C PRO A 35 -6.11 -6.67 -8.37
N PRO A 36 -5.48 -5.69 -9.00
CA PRO A 36 -6.14 -4.42 -9.27
C PRO A 36 -7.32 -4.64 -10.23
N TYR A 37 -8.39 -3.89 -10.03
CA TYR A 37 -9.45 -3.76 -11.01
C TYR A 37 -9.38 -2.36 -11.61
N PHE A 38 -9.50 -2.27 -12.94
CA PHE A 38 -9.47 -1.00 -13.65
C PHE A 38 -10.90 -0.55 -13.95
N VAL A 39 -11.18 0.71 -13.67
CA VAL A 39 -12.43 1.36 -14.09
C VAL A 39 -12.16 2.01 -15.44
N PRO A 40 -12.80 1.56 -16.53
CA PRO A 40 -12.59 2.17 -17.84
C PRO A 40 -13.21 3.57 -17.84
N LEU A 41 -12.40 4.58 -18.19
CA LEU A 41 -12.85 5.96 -18.33
C LEU A 41 -12.97 6.32 -19.82
N SER A 42 -13.92 7.19 -20.13
CA SER A 42 -13.96 7.87 -21.42
C SER A 42 -12.82 8.89 -21.53
N LYS A 43 -12.50 9.34 -22.75
CA LYS A 43 -11.44 10.33 -22.99
C LYS A 43 -11.59 11.60 -22.15
N GLY A 44 -12.82 12.12 -22.02
CA GLY A 44 -13.08 13.33 -21.24
C GLY A 44 -12.96 13.09 -19.73
N GLU A 45 -13.22 11.88 -19.25
CA GLU A 45 -13.02 11.51 -17.85
C GLU A 45 -11.54 11.34 -17.51
N GLU A 46 -10.74 10.76 -18.43
CA GLU A 46 -9.28 10.71 -18.31
C GLU A 46 -8.67 12.12 -18.25
N GLU A 47 -9.09 13.03 -19.15
CA GLU A 47 -8.61 14.41 -19.15
C GLU A 47 -8.90 15.13 -17.82
N ARG A 48 -10.11 14.93 -17.28
CA ARG A 48 -10.49 15.48 -15.96
C ARG A 48 -9.70 14.83 -14.82
N PHE A 49 -9.45 13.54 -14.89
CA PHE A 49 -8.66 12.81 -13.90
C PHE A 49 -7.24 13.37 -13.83
N GLU A 50 -6.56 13.47 -14.97
CA GLU A 50 -5.19 14.01 -15.05
C GLU A 50 -5.13 15.45 -14.50
N GLU A 51 -6.05 16.33 -14.92
CA GLU A 51 -6.11 17.69 -14.39
C GLU A 51 -6.30 17.71 -12.87
N PHE A 52 -7.16 16.83 -12.34
CA PHE A 52 -7.42 16.73 -10.91
C PHE A 52 -6.18 16.29 -10.13
N ILE A 53 -5.46 15.27 -10.62
CA ILE A 53 -4.21 14.79 -10.01
C ILE A 53 -3.14 15.88 -10.01
N GLU A 54 -2.98 16.62 -11.12
CA GLU A 54 -1.94 17.65 -11.24
C GLU A 54 -2.17 18.88 -10.36
N ARG A 55 -3.42 19.30 -10.20
CA ARG A 55 -3.76 20.57 -9.53
C ARG A 55 -3.97 20.44 -8.02
N ASN A 56 -4.07 19.21 -7.49
CA ASN A 56 -4.42 18.97 -6.10
C ASN A 56 -3.38 18.10 -5.39
N VAL A 57 -3.23 18.35 -4.08
CA VAL A 57 -2.53 17.40 -3.20
C VAL A 57 -3.55 16.36 -2.75
N ILE A 58 -3.34 15.11 -3.14
CA ILE A 58 -4.20 13.99 -2.77
C ILE A 58 -3.57 13.29 -1.58
N ILE A 59 -4.36 13.17 -0.51
CA ILE A 59 -3.98 12.48 0.71
C ILE A 59 -4.98 11.35 0.87
N ASP A 60 -4.51 10.11 0.73
CA ASP A 60 -5.27 8.95 1.15
C ASP A 60 -5.09 8.79 2.66
N LEU A 61 -6.19 8.79 3.40
CA LEU A 61 -6.22 8.59 4.84
C LEU A 61 -6.60 7.16 5.21
N HIS A 62 -6.90 6.33 4.20
CA HIS A 62 -7.31 4.96 4.40
C HIS A 62 -6.09 4.04 4.32
N GLU A 63 -5.49 3.77 5.48
CA GLU A 63 -4.38 2.82 5.57
C GLU A 63 -4.86 1.50 6.17
N HIS A 64 -4.39 0.39 5.60
CA HIS A 64 -4.56 -0.97 6.15
C HIS A 64 -3.20 -1.48 6.64
N PRO A 65 -2.70 -1.02 7.80
CA PRO A 65 -1.37 -1.39 8.29
C PRO A 65 -1.36 -2.78 8.95
N VAL A 66 -2.22 -3.69 8.50
CA VAL A 66 -2.37 -5.03 9.08
C VAL A 66 -2.38 -6.08 7.99
N LEU A 67 -1.59 -7.13 8.22
CA LEU A 67 -1.68 -8.38 7.48
C LEU A 67 -2.54 -9.33 8.29
N TRP A 68 -3.49 -9.97 7.60
CA TRP A 68 -4.33 -11.01 8.19
C TRP A 68 -3.74 -12.39 7.88
N PRO A 69 -3.87 -13.35 8.80
CA PRO A 69 -3.72 -14.77 8.47
C PRO A 69 -4.64 -15.19 7.32
#